data_AF-A0A971QJ05-F1
#
_entry.id   AF-A0A971QJ05-F1
#
_cell.length_a   1.000
_cell.length_b   1.000
_cell.length_c   1.000
_cell.angle_alpha   90.00
_cell.angle_beta   90.00
_cell.angle_gamma   90.00
#
_symmetry.space_group_name_H-M   'P 1'
#
loop_
_entity.id
_entity.type
_entity.pdbx_description
1 polymer ?
#
loop_
_entity_poly.entity_id
_entity_poly.type
_entity_poly.pdbx_seq_one_letter_code
_entity_poly.pdbx_strand_id
1 'polypeptide(L)' 'MEFKLTGEYIELCSLLKAANLVMSGGEGKEVVAQGLVTVDGELELRKRCKIR' A
#
# COMPACT_ATOMS: atom_id res chain seq x y z
N MET A 1 -8.20 -4.54 -11.66
CA MET A 1 -7.66 -5.65 -10.84
C MET A 1 -8.38 -5.59 -9.51
N GLU A 2 -8.99 -6.68 -9.07
CA GLU A 2 -9.69 -6.72 -7.78
C GLU A 2 -8.83 -7.46 -6.76
N PHE A 3 -8.59 -6.84 -5.60
CA PHE A 3 -7.91 -7.47 -4.49
C PHE A 3 -8.93 -7.78 -3.39
N LYS A 4 -9.10 -9.07 -3.05
CA LYS A 4 -10.00 -9.46 -1.96
C LYS A 4 -9.24 -9.47 -0.65
N LEU A 5 -9.70 -8.64 0.29
CA LEU A 5 -9.27 -8.69 1.67
C LEU A 5 -9.75 -9.99 2.32
N THR A 6 -8.82 -10.74 2.90
CA THR A 6 -9.08 -11.98 3.65
C THR A 6 -9.18 -11.76 5.16
N GLY A 7 -9.01 -10.52 5.63
CA GLY A 7 -9.10 -10.12 7.04
C GLY A 7 -9.67 -8.71 7.20
N GLU A 8 -9.60 -8.15 8.41
CA GLU A 8 -10.18 -6.83 8.73
C GLU A 8 -9.52 -5.66 8.00
N TYR A 9 -8.24 -5.79 7.65
CA TYR A 9 -7.48 -4.79 6.91
C TYR A 9 -6.22 -5.42 6.31
N ILE A 10 -5.63 -4.71 5.35
CA ILE A 10 -4.27 -4.97 4.83
C ILE A 10 -3.45 -3.69 4.96
N GLU A 11 -2.16 -3.80 5.31
CA GLU A 11 -1.29 -2.63 5.23
C GLU A 11 -1.04 -2.26 3.76
N LEU A 12 -1.08 -0.97 3.44
CA LEU A 12 -0.84 -0.46 2.09
C LEU A 12 0.46 -1.01 1.49
N CYS A 13 1.56 -1.04 2.24
CA CYS A 13 2.82 -1.59 1.76
C CYS A 13 2.73 -3.09 1.41
N SER A 14 1.95 -3.86 2.18
CA SER A 14 1.70 -5.27 1.92
C SER A 14 0.79 -5.47 0.70
N LEU A 15 -0.19 -4.58 0.52
CA LEU A 15 -1.05 -4.55 -0.66
C LEU A 15 -0.23 -4.25 -1.93
N LEU A 16 0.63 -3.23 -1.90
CA LEU A 16 1.53 -2.89 -3.01
C LEU A 16 2.40 -4.08 -3.40
N LYS A 17 2.94 -4.79 -2.41
CA LYS A 17 3.74 -6.00 -2.64
C LYS A 17 2.88 -7.13 -3.24
N ALA A 18 1.68 -7.36 -2.70
CA ALA A 18 0.78 -8.41 -3.19
C ALA A 18 0.27 -8.14 -4.60
N ALA A 19 0.17 -6.86 -4.98
CA ALA A 19 -0.14 -6.41 -6.34
C ALA A 19 1.08 -6.43 -7.29
N ASN A 20 2.25 -6.88 -6.83
CA ASN A 20 3.53 -6.84 -7.56
C ASN A 20 3.94 -5.44 -8.05
N LEU A 21 3.53 -4.38 -7.33
CA LEU A 21 3.95 -3.00 -7.61
C LEU A 21 5.30 -2.67 -6.98
N VAL A 22 5.69 -3.42 -5.95
CA VAL A 22 7.00 -3.32 -5.28
C VAL A 22 7.55 -4.71 -5.01
N MET A 23 8.86 -4.83 -4.97
CA MET A 23 9.60 -6.08 -4.72
C MET A 23 9.70 -6.40 -3.22
N SER A 24 9.64 -5.38 -2.36
CA SER A 24 9.75 -5.56 -0.91
C SER A 24 8.86 -4.61 -0.10
N GLY A 25 8.61 -4.96 1.17
CA GLY A 25 7.93 -4.06 2.10
C GLY A 25 8.75 -2.83 2.48
N GLY A 26 10.08 -2.86 2.27
CA GLY A 26 10.95 -1.69 2.43
C GLY A 26 10.73 -0.68 1.32
N GLU A 27 10.75 -1.15 0.07
CA GLU A 27 10.42 -0.36 -1.12
C GLU A 27 9.01 0.21 -1.03
N GLY A 28 8.02 -0.59 -0.59
CA GLY A 28 6.67 -0.11 -0.31
C GLY A 28 6.61 1.11 0.63
N LYS A 29 7.48 1.15 1.65
CA LYS A 29 7.55 2.29 2.58
C LYS A 29 8.25 3.50 1.97
N GLU A 30 9.20 3.28 1.07
CA GLU A 30 9.87 4.36 0.34
C GLU A 30 8.93 5.03 -0.65
N VAL A 31 8.21 4.26 -1.48
CA VAL A 31 7.28 4.84 -2.46
C VAL A 31 6.15 5.63 -1.79
N VAL A 32 5.65 5.12 -0.65
CA VAL A 32 4.67 5.85 0.19
C VAL A 32 5.30 7.12 0.77
N ALA A 33 6.54 7.06 1.29
CA ALA A 33 7.21 8.25 1.82
C ALA A 33 7.54 9.31 0.76
N GLN A 34 7.77 8.88 -0.47
CA GLN A 34 8.01 9.75 -1.62
C GLN A 34 6.72 10.38 -2.16
N GLY A 35 5.54 10.02 -1.63
CA GLY A 35 4.26 10.53 -2.12
C GLY A 35 3.86 10.00 -3.49
N LEU A 36 4.38 8.81 -3.88
CA LEU A 36 4.09 8.17 -5.16
C LEU A 36 2.81 7.32 -5.12
N VAL A 37 2.10 7.31 -3.98
CA VAL A 37 0.93 6.47 -3.76
C VAL A 37 -0.23 7.34 -3.34
N THR A 38 -1.37 7.12 -4.01
CA THR A 38 -2.65 7.75 -3.65
C THR A 38 -3.65 6.68 -3.23
N VAL A 39 -4.39 6.94 -2.17
CA VAL A 39 -5.50 6.11 -1.69
C VAL A 39 -6.76 6.96 -1.80
N ASP A 40 -7.76 6.47 -2.53
CA ASP A 40 -9.04 7.18 -2.75
C ASP A 40 -8.90 8.61 -3.28
N GLY A 41 -7.83 8.87 -4.05
CA GLY A 41 -7.52 10.18 -4.62
C GLY A 41 -6.69 11.11 -3.72
N GLU A 42 -6.41 10.71 -2.48
CA GLU A 42 -5.55 11.46 -1.55
C GLU A 42 -4.14 10.87 -1.51
N LEU A 43 -3.13 11.73 -1.48
CA LEU A 43 -1.74 11.32 -1.39
C LEU A 43 -1.46 10.71 -0.01
N GLU A 44 -0.95 9.48 0.00
CA GLU A 44 -0.73 8.72 1.23
C GLU A 44 0.76 8.71 1.59
N LEU A 45 1.09 9.21 2.78
CA LEU A 45 2.45 9.28 3.31
C LEU A 45 2.66 8.33 4.52
N ARG A 46 1.59 7.74 5.05
CA ARG A 46 1.64 6.87 6.22
C ARG A 46 2.14 5.49 5.83
N LYS A 47 3.39 5.20 6.18
CA LYS A 47 4.07 3.89 5.99
C LYS A 47 3.34 2.66 6.58
N ARG A 48 2.35 2.87 7.46
CA ARG A 48 1.51 1.83 8.07
C ARG A 48 0.01 2.08 7.85
N CYS A 49 -0.35 2.75 6.76
CA CYS A 49 -1.74 2.92 6.36
C CYS A 49 -2.43 1.55 6.23
N LYS A 50 -3.64 1.43 6.79
CA LYS A 50 -4.45 0.22 6.74
C LYS A 50 -5.61 0.44 5.79
N ILE A 51 -5.71 -0.41 4.77
CA ILE A 51 -6.76 -0.40 3.75
C ILE A 51 -7.81 -1.45 4.13
N ARG A 52 -9.08 -1.10 3.92
CA ARG A 52 -10.26 -1.90 4.23
C ARG A 52 -11.15 -2.03 2.99
#